data_AF-A0A5E6UE53-F1
#
_entry.id   AF-A0A5E6UE53-F1
#
_cell.length_a   1.000
_cell.length_b   1.000
_cell.length_c   1.000
_cell.angle_alpha   90.00
_cell.angle_beta   90.00
_cell.angle_gamma   90.00
#
_symmetry.space_group_name_H-M   'P 1'
#
loop_
_entity.id
_entity.type
_entity.pdbx_description
1 polymer ?
#
loop_
_entity_poly.entity_id
_entity_poly.type
_entity_poly.pdbx_seq_one_letter_code
_entity_poly.pdbx_strand_id
1 'polypeptide(L)'
;MSSQTQLKPTRRSRFALRWYVWLLLVIAAAYAVAFAMHWDDRGVLWLQERFESQAEQKESIWLPDYRVVIDAKPLTGMEKDEASDLSYNPQTKTLFSVMGKNPFLAELTLQGEVLRKMPLVGWSNPEGLTVMENGLMAIVDERQHMLSIVKVDADTRELRIADFPKYDLGPSKDQNKAFEAITWDSHNQQLLLGEERPPALFTWKSDGSQTLKGDKQKLASDELDIRNLSALAIDPRTQHTLVLSADSHLLLELDEKGEQVSFMTLLGGFNGLKNTIPRAEGVTMDEAGTLYMVSEPNLFYRFEKQ
;
A
#
# COMPACT_ATOMS: atom_id res chain seq x y z
N MET A 1 38.29 58.20 -56.58
CA MET A 1 38.45 57.38 -55.36
C MET A 1 37.05 57.00 -54.89
N SER A 2 36.59 55.79 -55.21
CA SER A 2 35.25 55.31 -54.84
C SER A 2 35.26 54.77 -53.41
N SER A 3 34.40 55.34 -52.56
CA SER A 3 34.21 54.84 -51.19
C SER A 3 33.18 53.70 -51.22
N GLN A 4 33.62 52.48 -50.90
CA GLN A 4 32.75 51.34 -50.70
C GLN A 4 32.12 51.40 -49.30
N THR A 5 30.80 51.50 -49.23
CA THR A 5 30.03 51.41 -47.99
C THR A 5 29.92 49.95 -47.55
N GLN A 6 30.66 49.55 -46.51
CA GLN A 6 30.51 48.22 -45.90
C GLN A 6 29.21 48.15 -45.10
N LEU A 7 28.28 47.29 -45.52
CA LEU A 7 27.10 46.91 -44.75
C LEU A 7 27.52 45.94 -43.62
N LYS A 8 27.33 46.37 -42.36
CA LYS A 8 27.49 45.50 -41.18
C LYS A 8 26.38 44.43 -41.17
N PRO A 9 26.69 43.13 -41.09
CA PRO A 9 25.67 42.11 -40.93
C PRO A 9 25.07 42.20 -39.52
N THR A 10 23.76 42.38 -39.42
CA THR A 10 23.02 42.28 -38.17
C THR A 10 23.14 40.85 -37.64
N ARG A 11 23.89 40.67 -36.55
CA ARG A 11 23.94 39.39 -35.81
C ARG A 11 22.53 39.10 -35.27
N ARG A 12 21.75 38.29 -35.98
CA ARG A 12 20.55 37.68 -35.41
C ARG A 12 20.98 36.83 -34.22
N SER A 13 20.46 37.19 -33.03
CA SER A 13 20.72 36.47 -31.79
C SER A 13 20.35 35.00 -31.99
N ARG A 14 21.34 34.12 -31.76
CA ARG A 14 21.19 32.66 -31.78
C ARG A 14 20.25 32.13 -30.68
N PHE A 15 19.85 33.02 -29.76
CA PHE A 15 18.96 32.77 -28.64
C PHE A 15 17.55 33.37 -28.82
N ALA A 16 17.24 33.97 -29.97
CA ALA A 16 15.89 34.40 -30.30
C ALA A 16 15.04 33.21 -30.80
N LEU A 17 14.97 32.16 -29.98
CA LEU A 17 14.06 31.05 -30.20
C LEU A 17 12.63 31.63 -30.11
N ARG A 18 11.83 31.43 -31.16
CA ARG A 18 10.48 32.02 -31.22
C ARG A 18 9.67 31.52 -30.01
N TRP A 19 8.85 32.38 -29.41
CA TRP A 19 8.14 32.12 -28.13
C TRP A 19 7.40 30.77 -28.09
N TYR A 20 6.90 30.27 -29.22
CA TYR A 20 6.24 28.97 -29.31
C TYR A 20 7.17 27.77 -29.05
N VAL A 21 8.48 27.89 -29.30
CA VAL A 21 9.44 26.81 -28.99
C VAL A 21 9.69 26.76 -27.48
N TRP A 22 9.74 27.92 -26.81
CA TRP A 22 9.76 27.97 -25.35
C TRP A 22 8.49 27.37 -24.76
N LEU A 23 7.32 27.68 -25.35
CA LEU A 23 6.06 27.06 -24.96
C LEU A 23 6.09 25.53 -25.14
N LEU A 24 6.58 25.03 -26.29
CA LEU A 24 6.71 23.60 -26.55
C LEU A 24 7.69 22.91 -25.59
N LEU A 25 8.81 23.55 -25.24
CA LEU A 25 9.75 23.02 -24.25
C LEU A 25 9.14 22.97 -22.85
N VAL A 26 8.35 23.99 -22.46
CA VAL A 26 7.62 23.99 -21.18
C VAL A 26 6.56 22.88 -21.16
N ILE A 27 5.80 22.70 -22.25
CA ILE A 27 4.82 21.61 -22.36
C ILE A 27 5.52 20.25 -22.32
N ALA A 28 6.62 20.06 -23.05
CA ALA A 28 7.37 18.82 -23.04
C ALA A 28 8.00 18.51 -21.68
N ALA A 29 8.54 19.52 -20.98
CA ALA A 29 9.04 19.37 -19.63
C ALA A 29 7.91 19.08 -18.63
N ALA A 30 6.77 19.76 -18.73
CA ALA A 30 5.59 19.50 -17.91
C ALA A 30 5.04 18.09 -18.15
N TYR A 31 4.98 17.65 -19.41
CA TYR A 31 4.58 16.28 -19.77
C TYR A 31 5.58 15.25 -19.25
N ALA A 32 6.89 15.48 -19.42
CA ALA A 32 7.92 14.59 -18.89
C ALA A 32 7.86 14.49 -17.36
N VAL A 33 7.57 15.59 -16.67
CA VAL A 33 7.33 15.59 -15.22
C VAL A 33 6.04 14.86 -14.87
N ALA A 34 4.94 15.07 -15.61
CA ALA A 34 3.67 14.39 -15.38
C ALA A 34 3.81 12.87 -15.58
N PHE A 35 4.46 12.44 -16.66
CA PHE A 35 4.77 11.05 -16.98
C PHE A 35 5.68 10.42 -15.93
N ALA A 36 6.79 11.08 -15.56
CA ALA A 36 7.66 10.59 -14.49
C ALA A 36 6.93 10.52 -13.13
N MET A 37 5.93 11.38 -12.93
CA MET A 37 5.10 11.41 -11.73
C MET A 37 3.88 10.48 -11.80
N HIS A 38 3.68 9.75 -12.92
CA HIS A 38 2.50 8.92 -13.19
C HIS A 38 1.17 9.68 -13.00
N TRP A 39 1.17 10.98 -13.30
CA TRP A 39 -0.06 11.78 -13.29
C TRP A 39 -1.01 11.41 -14.43
N ASP A 40 -0.46 10.84 -15.51
CA ASP A 40 -1.21 10.22 -16.59
C ASP A 40 -2.00 9.01 -16.11
N ASP A 41 -1.41 8.12 -15.31
CA ASP A 41 -2.11 6.94 -14.77
C ASP A 41 -3.27 7.35 -13.85
N ARG A 42 -3.06 8.35 -13.00
CA ARG A 42 -4.16 8.94 -12.20
C ARG A 42 -5.25 9.57 -13.05
N GLY A 43 -4.88 10.17 -14.18
CA GLY A 43 -5.83 10.71 -15.15
C GLY A 43 -6.65 9.60 -15.83
N VAL A 44 -6.02 8.45 -16.14
CA VAL A 44 -6.68 7.25 -16.65
C VAL A 44 -7.63 6.68 -15.61
N LEU A 45 -7.18 6.54 -14.37
CA LEU A 45 -8.01 6.07 -13.26
C LEU A 45 -9.24 6.99 -13.04
N TRP A 46 -9.07 8.33 -13.01
CA TRP A 46 -10.21 9.26 -12.90
C TRP A 46 -11.16 9.20 -14.10
N LEU A 47 -10.65 8.82 -15.28
CA LEU A 47 -11.47 8.62 -16.45
C LEU A 47 -12.26 7.30 -16.34
N GLN A 48 -11.62 6.22 -15.91
CA GLN A 48 -12.25 4.91 -15.67
C GLN A 48 -13.38 5.04 -14.63
N GLU A 49 -13.14 5.68 -13.49
CA GLU A 49 -14.16 5.93 -12.46
C GLU A 49 -15.40 6.67 -13.01
N ARG A 50 -15.24 7.54 -14.02
CA ARG A 50 -16.37 8.25 -14.64
C ARG A 50 -17.23 7.38 -15.54
N PHE A 51 -16.70 6.25 -16.00
CA PHE A 51 -17.41 5.30 -16.85
C PHE A 51 -18.05 4.16 -16.06
N GLU A 52 -17.69 3.98 -14.78
CA GLU A 52 -18.32 3.02 -13.87
C GLU A 52 -19.80 3.32 -13.64
N SER A 53 -20.64 2.27 -13.71
CA SER A 53 -22.08 2.43 -13.53
C SER A 53 -22.46 2.62 -12.06
N GLN A 54 -23.62 3.23 -11.82
CA GLN A 54 -24.18 3.38 -10.47
C GLN A 54 -24.45 2.03 -9.75
N ALA A 55 -24.52 0.92 -10.49
CA ALA A 55 -24.65 -0.41 -9.90
C ALA A 55 -23.28 -0.93 -9.43
N GLU A 56 -22.24 -0.83 -10.27
CA GLU A 56 -20.85 -1.19 -9.93
C GLU A 56 -20.32 -0.37 -8.75
N GLN A 57 -20.66 0.92 -8.68
CA GLN A 57 -20.32 1.80 -7.54
C GLN A 57 -20.94 1.34 -6.21
N LYS A 58 -22.07 0.64 -6.25
CA LYS A 58 -22.78 0.17 -5.04
C LYS A 58 -22.28 -1.18 -4.55
N GLU A 59 -21.82 -2.03 -5.47
CA GLU A 59 -21.25 -3.34 -5.17
C GLU A 59 -19.74 -3.25 -4.83
N SER A 60 -19.12 -2.08 -5.00
CA SER A 60 -17.73 -1.80 -4.66
C SER A 60 -17.57 -1.13 -3.29
N ILE A 61 -16.33 -1.16 -2.80
CA ILE A 61 -15.87 -0.33 -1.68
C ILE A 61 -16.13 1.14 -2.07
N TRP A 62 -15.75 1.51 -3.29
CA TRP A 62 -15.85 2.83 -3.88
C TRP A 62 -15.08 3.88 -3.07
N LEU A 63 -13.76 3.83 -3.24
CA LEU A 63 -12.78 4.63 -2.50
C LEU A 63 -12.94 6.16 -2.63
N PRO A 64 -13.46 6.74 -3.73
CA PRO A 64 -13.67 8.19 -3.84
C PRO A 64 -14.55 8.80 -2.74
N ASP A 65 -15.46 8.02 -2.15
CA ASP A 65 -16.41 8.49 -1.13
C ASP A 65 -15.84 8.44 0.31
N TYR A 66 -14.64 7.91 0.51
CA TYR A 66 -14.03 7.83 1.83
C TYR A 66 -13.49 9.17 2.28
N ARG A 67 -13.75 9.54 3.53
CA ARG A 67 -13.17 10.72 4.17
C ARG A 67 -12.45 10.37 5.46
N VAL A 68 -11.31 11.00 5.69
CA VAL A 68 -10.57 10.85 6.94
C VAL A 68 -11.37 11.40 8.11
N VAL A 69 -11.50 10.60 9.17
CA VAL A 69 -12.15 10.98 10.44
C VAL A 69 -11.17 11.00 11.61
N ILE A 70 -10.07 10.24 11.51
CA ILE A 70 -8.89 10.37 12.37
C ILE A 70 -7.71 10.63 11.44
N ASP A 71 -7.13 11.84 11.53
CA ASP A 71 -6.08 12.32 10.64
C ASP A 71 -4.75 12.41 11.38
N ALA A 72 -3.78 11.58 10.97
CA ALA A 72 -2.39 11.57 11.42
C ALA A 72 -2.24 11.49 12.95
N LYS A 73 -2.99 10.59 13.60
CA LYS A 73 -2.88 10.40 15.06
C LYS A 73 -1.58 9.66 15.39
N PRO A 74 -0.69 10.21 16.23
CA PRO A 74 0.50 9.48 16.65
C PRO A 74 0.14 8.26 17.51
N LEU A 75 0.70 7.12 17.15
CA LEU A 75 0.69 5.92 17.96
C LEU A 75 1.74 6.08 19.08
N THR A 76 1.26 6.43 20.26
CA THR A 76 2.11 6.84 21.39
C THR A 76 3.01 5.70 21.87
N GLY A 77 4.28 6.02 22.09
CA GLY A 77 5.29 5.07 22.52
C GLY A 77 5.81 4.17 21.40
N MET A 78 5.51 4.49 20.13
CA MET A 78 5.94 3.75 18.93
C MET A 78 6.74 4.62 17.95
N GLU A 79 7.18 5.80 18.37
CA GLU A 79 7.76 6.85 17.52
C GLU A 79 9.06 6.45 16.81
N LYS A 80 9.72 5.39 17.26
CA LYS A 80 11.03 4.93 16.76
C LYS A 80 11.00 3.54 16.15
N ASP A 81 9.81 2.97 16.02
CA ASP A 81 9.64 1.54 15.80
C ASP A 81 9.24 1.21 14.34
N GLU A 82 8.82 2.22 13.56
CA GLU A 82 8.44 2.13 12.14
C GLU A 82 7.27 1.16 11.90
N ALA A 83 6.04 1.70 11.89
CA ALA A 83 4.84 0.90 11.63
C ALA A 83 4.81 0.42 10.19
N SER A 84 4.78 -0.90 10.02
CA SER A 84 4.96 -1.55 8.72
C SER A 84 3.66 -2.10 8.12
N ASP A 85 2.77 -2.68 8.93
CA ASP A 85 1.47 -3.16 8.42
C ASP A 85 0.38 -3.13 9.49
N LEU A 86 -0.86 -3.37 9.08
CA LEU A 86 -2.06 -3.31 9.91
C LEU A 86 -3.08 -4.38 9.46
N SER A 87 -3.66 -5.10 10.41
CA SER A 87 -4.70 -6.09 10.12
C SER A 87 -5.80 -6.10 11.18
N TYR A 88 -7.06 -6.20 10.74
CA TYR A 88 -8.23 -6.21 11.61
C TYR A 88 -8.53 -7.60 12.16
N ASN A 89 -8.80 -7.69 13.47
CA ASN A 89 -9.29 -8.90 14.10
C ASN A 89 -10.80 -8.81 14.39
N PRO A 90 -11.66 -9.54 13.64
CA PRO A 90 -13.11 -9.49 13.83
C PRO A 90 -13.58 -10.12 15.14
N GLN A 91 -12.78 -10.96 15.79
CA GLN A 91 -13.17 -11.62 17.05
C GLN A 91 -13.11 -10.66 18.23
N THR A 92 -12.06 -9.84 18.28
CA THR A 92 -11.80 -8.88 19.37
C THR A 92 -12.23 -7.46 19.02
N LYS A 93 -12.53 -7.20 17.73
CA LYS A 93 -12.78 -5.86 17.18
C LYS A 93 -11.63 -4.90 17.47
N THR A 94 -10.41 -5.41 17.32
CA THR A 94 -9.15 -4.67 17.49
C THR A 94 -8.34 -4.75 16.21
N LEU A 95 -7.31 -3.92 16.13
CA LEU A 95 -6.33 -3.96 15.04
C LEU A 95 -5.03 -4.54 15.60
N PHE A 96 -4.30 -5.27 14.79
CA PHE A 96 -2.92 -5.63 15.05
C PHE A 96 -2.02 -4.90 14.07
N SER A 97 -0.91 -4.37 14.54
CA SER A 97 0.11 -3.72 13.70
C SER A 97 1.47 -4.30 14.03
N VAL A 98 2.29 -4.48 13.00
CA VAL A 98 3.67 -4.94 13.16
C VAL A 98 4.63 -3.77 12.96
N MET A 99 5.71 -3.77 13.74
CA MET A 99 6.72 -2.73 13.72
C MET A 99 8.05 -3.32 13.25
N GLY A 100 8.60 -2.81 12.15
CA GLY A 100 9.76 -3.40 11.48
C GLY A 100 11.06 -3.20 12.25
N LYS A 101 11.37 -1.95 12.62
CA LYS A 101 12.69 -1.56 13.13
C LYS A 101 13.03 -2.11 14.50
N ASN A 102 12.05 -2.06 15.42
CA ASN A 102 12.13 -2.73 16.71
C ASN A 102 11.01 -3.78 16.74
N PRO A 103 11.28 -5.05 16.39
CA PRO A 103 10.26 -6.06 16.15
C PRO A 103 9.33 -6.31 17.34
N PHE A 104 8.08 -5.89 17.22
CA PHE A 104 6.97 -6.31 18.08
C PHE A 104 5.64 -6.23 17.34
N LEU A 105 4.66 -6.98 17.85
CA LEU A 105 3.26 -6.92 17.45
C LEU A 105 2.52 -6.02 18.44
N ALA A 106 1.87 -4.97 17.97
CA ALA A 106 1.00 -4.11 18.76
C ALA A 106 -0.46 -4.49 18.54
N GLU A 107 -1.24 -4.56 19.61
CA GLU A 107 -2.69 -4.60 19.52
C GLU A 107 -3.24 -3.19 19.80
N LEU A 108 -4.14 -2.71 18.94
CA LEU A 108 -4.69 -1.36 18.96
C LEU A 108 -6.22 -1.41 19.03
N THR A 109 -6.82 -0.38 19.62
CA THR A 109 -8.26 -0.11 19.42
C THR A 109 -8.52 0.40 18.01
N LEU A 110 -9.79 0.39 17.59
CA LEU A 110 -10.23 1.02 16.34
C LEU A 110 -10.04 2.55 16.32
N GLN A 111 -9.66 3.15 17.45
CA GLN A 111 -9.32 4.56 17.57
C GLN A 111 -7.80 4.81 17.56
N GLY A 112 -6.98 3.78 17.35
CA GLY A 112 -5.52 3.88 17.33
C GLY A 112 -4.90 4.05 18.72
N GLU A 113 -5.54 3.54 19.78
CA GLU A 113 -4.93 3.46 21.11
C GLU A 113 -4.20 2.14 21.28
N VAL A 114 -2.98 2.16 21.81
CA VAL A 114 -2.20 0.94 22.06
C VAL A 114 -2.74 0.21 23.29
N LEU A 115 -3.18 -1.04 23.10
CA LEU A 115 -3.68 -1.91 24.18
C LEU A 115 -2.54 -2.71 24.81
N ARG A 116 -1.69 -3.31 23.99
CA ARG A 116 -0.50 -4.06 24.43
C ARG A 116 0.51 -4.20 23.30
N LYS A 117 1.73 -4.57 23.67
CA LYS A 117 2.83 -4.89 22.76
C LYS A 117 3.38 -6.26 23.11
N MET A 118 3.67 -7.07 22.10
CA MET A 118 4.24 -8.41 22.23
C MET A 118 5.54 -8.47 21.43
N PRO A 119 6.72 -8.58 22.07
CA PRO A 119 7.98 -8.68 21.37
C PRO A 119 8.00 -9.82 20.35
N LEU A 120 8.55 -9.56 19.17
CA LEU A 120 8.76 -10.54 18.10
C LEU A 120 10.23 -10.99 18.14
N VAL A 121 10.51 -12.04 18.91
CA VAL A 121 11.87 -12.54 19.10
C VAL A 121 12.32 -13.40 17.93
N GLY A 122 13.39 -12.99 17.25
CA GLY A 122 14.00 -13.70 16.12
C GLY A 122 13.49 -13.25 14.75
N TRP A 123 12.50 -12.37 14.69
CA TRP A 123 12.24 -11.56 13.50
C TRP A 123 13.31 -10.48 13.38
N SER A 124 13.67 -10.14 12.15
CA SER A 124 14.69 -9.16 11.80
C SER A 124 14.09 -7.90 11.19
N ASN A 125 13.10 -8.03 10.32
CA ASN A 125 12.37 -6.91 9.73
C ASN A 125 10.96 -7.37 9.34
N PRO A 126 10.04 -7.51 10.31
CA PRO A 126 8.69 -7.91 10.00
C PRO A 126 7.93 -6.76 9.34
N GLU A 127 7.56 -6.95 8.06
CA GLU A 127 6.97 -5.89 7.23
C GLU A 127 5.49 -6.15 6.92
N GLY A 128 5.05 -7.41 6.89
CA GLY A 128 3.66 -7.77 6.54
C GLY A 128 2.94 -8.52 7.66
N LEU A 129 1.64 -8.29 7.81
CA LEU A 129 0.79 -8.91 8.84
C LEU A 129 -0.63 -9.15 8.35
N THR A 130 -1.15 -10.36 8.54
CA THR A 130 -2.58 -10.61 8.37
C THR A 130 -3.17 -11.49 9.45
N VAL A 131 -4.36 -11.13 9.94
CA VAL A 131 -5.17 -11.96 10.83
C VAL A 131 -5.84 -13.07 10.02
N MET A 132 -5.68 -14.30 10.49
CA MET A 132 -6.29 -15.50 9.92
C MET A 132 -7.38 -16.04 10.86
N GLU A 133 -7.92 -17.20 10.52
CA GLU A 133 -8.90 -17.89 11.35
C GLU A 133 -8.32 -18.38 12.68
N ASN A 134 -9.20 -18.61 13.65
CA ASN A 134 -8.87 -19.26 14.92
C ASN A 134 -7.72 -18.57 15.69
N GLY A 135 -7.58 -17.25 15.63
CA GLY A 135 -6.51 -16.53 16.35
C GLY A 135 -5.11 -16.78 15.80
N LEU A 136 -5.00 -17.30 14.57
CA LEU A 136 -3.75 -17.37 13.84
C LEU A 136 -3.47 -16.05 13.14
N MET A 137 -2.20 -15.75 12.91
CA MET A 137 -1.76 -14.61 12.12
C MET A 137 -0.57 -15.04 11.26
N ALA A 138 -0.47 -14.54 10.04
CA ALA A 138 0.73 -14.69 9.23
C ALA A 138 1.54 -13.40 9.28
N ILE A 139 2.86 -13.53 9.48
CA ILE A 139 3.81 -12.42 9.54
C ILE A 139 4.90 -12.67 8.51
N VAL A 140 5.17 -11.67 7.68
CA VAL A 140 6.25 -11.68 6.68
C VAL A 140 7.47 -10.95 7.26
N ASP A 141 8.62 -11.59 7.21
CA ASP A 141 9.92 -11.00 7.49
C ASP A 141 10.66 -10.79 6.17
N GLU A 142 10.79 -9.53 5.77
CA GLU A 142 11.32 -9.15 4.48
C GLU A 142 12.80 -9.54 4.36
N ARG A 143 13.60 -9.22 5.39
CA ARG A 143 15.04 -9.44 5.40
C ARG A 143 15.42 -10.91 5.45
N GLN A 144 14.59 -11.74 6.07
CA GLN A 144 14.79 -13.19 6.10
C GLN A 144 14.14 -13.90 4.89
N HIS A 145 13.30 -13.21 4.12
CA HIS A 145 12.45 -13.80 3.07
C HIS A 145 11.58 -14.95 3.59
N MET A 146 11.03 -14.81 4.80
CA MET A 146 10.26 -15.87 5.46
C MET A 146 8.88 -15.38 5.83
N LEU A 147 7.91 -16.28 5.72
CA LEU A 147 6.59 -16.15 6.31
C LEU A 147 6.48 -17.09 7.51
N SER A 148 5.96 -16.59 8.63
CA SER A 148 5.67 -17.40 9.82
C SER A 148 4.18 -17.33 10.16
N ILE A 149 3.57 -18.47 10.52
CA ILE A 149 2.16 -18.51 10.98
C ILE A 149 2.14 -18.72 12.49
N VAL A 150 1.77 -17.65 13.20
CA VAL A 150 1.79 -17.57 14.66
C VAL A 150 0.40 -17.73 15.25
N LYS A 151 0.33 -18.09 16.53
CA LYS A 151 -0.92 -18.12 17.31
C LYS A 151 -0.87 -16.98 18.33
N VAL A 152 -1.92 -16.17 18.38
CA VAL A 152 -2.05 -15.07 19.34
C VAL A 152 -3.37 -15.21 20.10
N ASP A 153 -3.29 -15.08 21.41
CA ASP A 153 -4.44 -15.09 22.33
C ASP A 153 -4.33 -13.94 23.37
N ALA A 154 -5.25 -13.91 24.33
CA ALA A 154 -5.30 -12.88 25.36
C ALA A 154 -4.10 -12.92 26.35
N ASP A 155 -3.49 -14.10 26.51
CA ASP A 155 -2.39 -14.34 27.45
C ASP A 155 -1.02 -14.22 26.79
N THR A 156 -0.96 -14.15 25.46
CA THR A 156 0.27 -13.92 24.70
C THR A 156 0.96 -12.63 25.16
N ARG A 157 2.24 -12.76 25.55
CA ARG A 157 3.10 -11.66 26.00
C ARG A 157 4.33 -11.45 25.11
N GLU A 158 4.78 -12.49 24.42
CA GLU A 158 5.86 -12.48 23.45
C GLU A 158 5.62 -13.59 22.42
N LEU A 159 6.25 -13.48 21.26
CA LEU A 159 6.29 -14.52 20.24
C LEU A 159 7.75 -14.80 19.89
N ARG A 160 8.10 -16.07 19.72
CA ARG A 160 9.45 -16.48 19.29
C ARG A 160 9.33 -17.21 17.96
N ILE A 161 10.04 -16.75 16.94
CA ILE A 161 9.91 -17.30 15.58
C ILE A 161 10.25 -18.80 15.50
N ALA A 162 11.09 -19.29 16.43
CA ALA A 162 11.49 -20.68 16.52
C ALA A 162 10.35 -21.63 16.90
N ASP A 163 9.27 -21.12 17.49
CA ASP A 163 8.14 -21.92 17.98
C ASP A 163 7.06 -22.15 16.91
N PHE A 164 7.22 -21.56 15.71
CA PHE A 164 6.21 -21.54 14.67
C PHE A 164 6.71 -22.10 13.34
N PRO A 165 5.80 -22.65 12.50
CA PRO A 165 6.13 -23.01 11.13
C PRO A 165 6.62 -21.80 10.34
N LYS A 166 7.65 -22.03 9.51
CA LYS A 166 8.26 -21.02 8.66
C LYS A 166 8.23 -21.48 7.21
N TYR A 167 7.92 -20.56 6.32
CA TYR A 167 7.76 -20.78 4.90
C TYR A 167 8.70 -19.85 4.15
N ASP A 168 9.53 -20.42 3.29
CA ASP A 168 10.44 -19.65 2.44
C ASP A 168 9.63 -18.95 1.34
N LEU A 169 9.75 -17.63 1.26
CA LEU A 169 9.11 -16.83 0.22
C LEU A 169 9.92 -16.87 -1.09
N GLY A 170 11.10 -17.49 -1.10
CA GLY A 170 11.94 -17.61 -2.27
C GLY A 170 12.53 -16.27 -2.71
N PRO A 171 13.23 -16.25 -3.85
CA PRO A 171 13.95 -15.08 -4.30
C PRO A 171 12.99 -13.98 -4.80
N SER A 172 13.32 -12.73 -4.47
CA SER A 172 12.79 -11.53 -5.13
C SER A 172 13.80 -11.00 -6.15
N LYS A 173 13.31 -10.21 -7.13
CA LYS A 173 14.18 -9.51 -8.09
C LYS A 173 15.11 -8.51 -7.39
N ASP A 174 14.65 -7.89 -6.31
CA ASP A 174 15.47 -7.11 -5.39
C ASP A 174 15.39 -7.72 -3.99
N GLN A 175 16.48 -8.33 -3.55
CA GLN A 175 16.52 -9.04 -2.26
C GLN A 175 16.34 -8.10 -1.06
N ASN A 176 16.40 -6.77 -1.24
CA ASN A 176 16.15 -5.80 -0.15
C ASN A 176 14.79 -5.08 -0.30
N LYS A 177 13.93 -5.53 -1.21
CA LYS A 177 12.60 -4.97 -1.51
C LYS A 177 11.65 -6.09 -1.93
N ALA A 178 11.53 -7.06 -1.03
CA ALA A 178 10.99 -8.37 -1.35
C ALA A 178 9.48 -8.44 -1.08
N PHE A 179 9.02 -9.54 -0.48
CA PHE A 179 7.63 -9.68 -0.06
C PHE A 179 7.43 -8.83 1.19
N GLU A 180 6.52 -7.86 1.10
CA GLU A 180 6.22 -6.92 2.19
C GLU A 180 4.74 -6.95 2.53
N ALA A 181 3.87 -7.14 1.53
CA ALA A 181 2.43 -7.18 1.74
C ALA A 181 1.85 -8.60 1.83
N ILE A 182 0.83 -8.76 2.67
CA ILE A 182 0.12 -10.02 2.83
C ILE A 182 -1.34 -9.79 3.27
N THR A 183 -2.27 -10.59 2.76
CA THR A 183 -3.63 -10.66 3.30
C THR A 183 -4.21 -12.07 3.25
N TRP A 184 -5.06 -12.41 4.22
CA TRP A 184 -5.81 -13.65 4.25
C TRP A 184 -7.07 -13.53 3.40
N ASP A 185 -7.15 -14.37 2.37
CA ASP A 185 -8.31 -14.54 1.51
C ASP A 185 -9.09 -15.78 1.98
N SER A 186 -10.01 -15.54 2.90
CA SER A 186 -10.85 -16.61 3.47
C SER A 186 -11.79 -17.25 2.45
N HIS A 187 -12.22 -16.49 1.42
CA HIS A 187 -13.14 -17.00 0.41
C HIS A 187 -12.47 -18.02 -0.50
N ASN A 188 -11.25 -17.73 -0.97
CA ASN A 188 -10.50 -18.63 -1.84
C ASN A 188 -9.53 -19.56 -1.09
N GLN A 189 -9.52 -19.48 0.24
CA GLN A 189 -8.69 -20.29 1.15
C GLN A 189 -7.21 -20.22 0.74
N GLN A 190 -6.66 -19.01 0.82
CA GLN A 190 -5.30 -18.71 0.41
C GLN A 190 -4.76 -17.45 1.09
N LEU A 191 -3.45 -17.31 1.12
CA LEU A 191 -2.79 -16.04 1.36
C LEU A 191 -2.54 -15.36 0.01
N LEU A 192 -2.87 -14.08 -0.07
CA LEU A 192 -2.42 -13.20 -1.15
C LEU A 192 -1.18 -12.46 -0.64
N LEU A 193 -0.11 -12.45 -1.44
CA LEU A 193 1.20 -11.91 -1.11
C LEU A 193 1.60 -10.88 -2.17
N GLY A 194 2.23 -9.79 -1.75
CA GLY A 194 2.74 -8.74 -2.63
C GLY A 194 4.26 -8.59 -2.53
N GLU A 195 4.94 -8.59 -3.68
CA GLU A 195 6.34 -8.18 -3.82
C GLU A 195 6.40 -6.66 -4.03
N GLU A 196 7.25 -5.94 -3.29
CA GLU A 196 7.28 -4.47 -3.29
C GLU A 196 7.68 -3.92 -4.66
N ARG A 197 8.83 -4.37 -5.19
CA ARG A 197 9.41 -3.83 -6.44
C ARG A 197 10.10 -4.89 -7.30
N PRO A 198 9.70 -5.06 -8.57
CA PRO A 198 8.50 -4.49 -9.19
C PRO A 198 7.24 -5.07 -8.53
N PRO A 199 6.15 -4.28 -8.42
CA PRO A 199 4.89 -4.74 -7.87
C PRO A 199 4.42 -6.04 -8.54
N ALA A 200 4.19 -7.08 -7.74
CA ALA A 200 3.66 -8.34 -8.23
C ALA A 200 2.87 -9.07 -7.15
N LEU A 201 1.77 -9.71 -7.57
CA LEU A 201 0.92 -10.49 -6.68
C LEU A 201 1.17 -11.99 -6.81
N PHE A 202 1.07 -12.69 -5.69
CA PHE A 202 1.23 -14.13 -5.59
C PHE A 202 0.17 -14.72 -4.66
N THR A 203 -0.22 -15.97 -4.88
CA THR A 203 -1.11 -16.72 -4.00
C THR A 203 -0.43 -17.95 -3.42
N TRP A 204 -0.77 -18.30 -2.18
CA TRP A 204 -0.35 -19.54 -1.54
C TRP A 204 -1.52 -20.18 -0.81
N LYS A 205 -1.89 -21.40 -1.21
CA LYS A 205 -3.05 -22.09 -0.64
C LYS A 205 -2.87 -22.38 0.86
N SER A 206 -3.93 -22.15 1.62
CA SER A 206 -4.02 -22.46 3.05
C SER A 206 -5.47 -22.74 3.42
N ASP A 207 -5.72 -23.59 4.40
CA ASP A 207 -7.06 -23.85 4.93
C ASP A 207 -7.33 -23.07 6.24
N GLY A 208 -6.67 -21.92 6.39
CA GLY A 208 -6.74 -21.13 7.62
C GLY A 208 -5.99 -21.75 8.80
N SER A 209 -5.26 -22.85 8.59
CA SER A 209 -4.39 -23.46 9.60
C SER A 209 -2.96 -22.92 9.56
N GLN A 210 -2.10 -23.44 10.43
CA GLN A 210 -0.66 -23.15 10.41
C GLN A 210 0.09 -23.81 9.24
N THR A 211 -0.60 -24.53 8.36
CA THR A 211 0.02 -25.26 7.25
C THR A 211 -0.35 -24.69 5.89
N LEU A 212 0.64 -24.24 5.12
CA LEU A 212 0.48 -23.90 3.70
C LEU A 212 0.54 -25.16 2.82
N LYS A 213 -0.23 -25.15 1.73
CA LYS A 213 -0.39 -26.29 0.81
C LYS A 213 0.15 -25.94 -0.57
N GLY A 214 0.92 -26.87 -1.14
CA GLY A 214 1.50 -26.70 -2.47
C GLY A 214 2.50 -25.54 -2.55
N ASP A 215 2.74 -25.09 -3.78
CA ASP A 215 3.71 -24.04 -4.08
C ASP A 215 3.04 -22.69 -4.26
N LYS A 216 3.74 -21.62 -3.86
CA LYS A 216 3.36 -20.24 -4.15
C LYS A 216 3.28 -20.01 -5.66
N GLN A 217 2.18 -19.43 -6.13
CA GLN A 217 1.92 -19.15 -7.54
C GLN A 217 1.91 -17.65 -7.80
N LYS A 218 2.60 -17.21 -8.86
CA LYS A 218 2.50 -15.82 -9.32
C LYS A 218 1.16 -15.61 -10.02
N LEU A 219 0.45 -14.54 -9.68
CA LEU A 219 -0.76 -14.16 -10.40
C LEU A 219 -0.38 -13.50 -11.73
N ALA A 220 -1.12 -13.84 -12.78
CA ALA A 220 -1.10 -13.08 -14.01
C ALA A 220 -1.96 -11.84 -13.78
N SER A 221 -1.36 -10.76 -13.27
CA SER A 221 -1.98 -9.44 -13.33
C SER A 221 -1.33 -8.65 -14.46
N ASP A 222 -2.14 -7.81 -15.11
CA ASP A 222 -1.61 -6.67 -15.84
C ASP A 222 -0.80 -5.79 -14.87
N GLU A 223 0.16 -5.00 -15.38
CA GLU A 223 0.99 -4.15 -14.53
C GLU A 223 0.08 -3.28 -13.65
N LEU A 224 0.18 -3.44 -12.32
CA LEU A 224 -0.48 -2.54 -11.38
C LEU A 224 0.09 -1.14 -11.66
N ASP A 225 -0.77 -0.14 -11.89
CA ASP A 225 -0.36 1.24 -12.19
C ASP A 225 0.15 1.95 -10.91
N ILE A 226 1.12 1.34 -10.23
CA ILE A 226 1.71 1.75 -8.96
C ILE A 226 3.23 1.58 -8.99
N ARG A 227 3.93 2.34 -8.15
CA ARG A 227 5.40 2.34 -8.10
C ARG A 227 5.98 1.27 -7.19
N ASN A 228 5.22 0.90 -6.17
CA ASN A 228 5.58 -0.07 -5.16
C ASN A 228 4.30 -0.63 -4.54
N LEU A 229 4.37 -1.82 -3.95
CA LEU A 229 3.25 -2.45 -3.25
C LEU A 229 3.63 -2.59 -1.77
N SER A 230 3.01 -1.79 -0.90
CA SER A 230 3.33 -1.76 0.54
C SER A 230 2.41 -2.63 1.39
N ALA A 231 1.10 -2.62 1.14
CA ALA A 231 0.15 -3.46 1.86
C ALA A 231 -1.03 -3.95 1.01
N LEU A 232 -1.67 -4.98 1.52
CA LEU A 232 -2.86 -5.61 0.95
C LEU A 232 -3.93 -5.78 2.02
N ALA A 233 -5.19 -5.64 1.63
CA ALA A 233 -6.33 -6.08 2.44
C ALA A 233 -7.45 -6.57 1.52
N ILE A 234 -8.40 -7.33 2.07
CA ILE A 234 -9.62 -7.72 1.36
C ILE A 234 -10.82 -7.21 2.16
N ASP A 235 -11.76 -6.55 1.47
CA ASP A 235 -13.06 -6.22 2.07
C ASP A 235 -13.89 -7.49 2.25
N PRO A 236 -14.25 -7.91 3.48
CA PRO A 236 -15.09 -9.08 3.66
C PRO A 236 -16.51 -8.92 3.07
N ARG A 237 -16.96 -7.71 2.74
CA ARG A 237 -18.30 -7.44 2.19
C ARG A 237 -18.37 -7.60 0.68
N THR A 238 -17.37 -7.09 -0.03
CA THR A 238 -17.33 -7.08 -1.51
C THR A 238 -16.34 -8.09 -2.09
N GLN A 239 -15.46 -8.67 -1.25
CA GLN A 239 -14.32 -9.50 -1.68
C GLN A 239 -13.30 -8.77 -2.56
N HIS A 240 -13.42 -7.45 -2.68
CA HIS A 240 -12.45 -6.64 -3.42
C HIS A 240 -11.14 -6.50 -2.64
N THR A 241 -10.05 -6.48 -3.38
CA THR A 241 -8.70 -6.33 -2.82
C THR A 241 -8.32 -4.85 -2.81
N LEU A 242 -7.86 -4.38 -1.66
CA LEU A 242 -7.19 -3.11 -1.50
C LEU A 242 -5.69 -3.28 -1.73
N VAL A 243 -5.11 -2.45 -2.60
CA VAL A 243 -3.67 -2.43 -2.88
C VAL A 243 -3.10 -1.06 -2.54
N LEU A 244 -2.23 -1.02 -1.54
CA LEU A 244 -1.60 0.21 -1.07
C LEU A 244 -0.25 0.42 -1.75
N SER A 245 0.01 1.65 -2.17
CA SER A 245 1.31 2.09 -2.68
C SER A 245 1.77 3.36 -1.97
N ALA A 246 2.79 3.19 -1.12
CA ALA A 246 3.44 4.29 -0.42
C ALA A 246 4.04 5.34 -1.39
N ASP A 247 4.83 4.90 -2.37
CA ASP A 247 5.55 5.77 -3.31
C ASP A 247 4.61 6.47 -4.31
N SER A 248 3.43 5.88 -4.55
CA SER A 248 2.39 6.50 -5.36
C SER A 248 1.41 7.35 -4.55
N HIS A 249 1.47 7.35 -3.20
CA HIS A 249 0.44 7.95 -2.33
C HIS A 249 -0.98 7.59 -2.81
N LEU A 250 -1.22 6.29 -2.97
CA LEU A 250 -2.39 5.76 -3.65
C LEU A 250 -2.90 4.49 -2.94
N LEU A 251 -4.22 4.38 -2.83
CA LEU A 251 -4.91 3.13 -2.52
C LEU A 251 -5.77 2.77 -3.72
N LEU A 252 -5.55 1.58 -4.28
CA LEU A 252 -6.36 1.01 -5.35
C LEU A 252 -7.36 0.00 -4.79
N GLU A 253 -8.51 -0.09 -5.44
CA GLU A 253 -9.48 -1.18 -5.29
C GLU A 253 -9.45 -2.05 -6.54
N LEU A 254 -9.25 -3.35 -6.35
CA LEU A 254 -9.36 -4.37 -7.40
C LEU A 254 -10.56 -5.28 -7.15
N ASP A 255 -11.28 -5.64 -8.21
CA ASP A 255 -12.35 -6.64 -8.14
C ASP A 255 -11.79 -8.07 -7.93
N GLU A 256 -12.69 -9.05 -7.84
CA GLU A 256 -12.31 -10.47 -7.69
C GLU A 256 -11.47 -11.04 -8.85
N LYS A 257 -11.47 -10.38 -10.02
CA LYS A 257 -10.65 -10.76 -11.18
C LYS A 257 -9.30 -10.03 -11.19
N GLY A 258 -9.10 -9.07 -10.31
CA GLY A 258 -7.91 -8.22 -10.26
C GLY A 258 -8.00 -6.99 -11.16
N GLU A 259 -9.19 -6.65 -11.68
CA GLU A 259 -9.41 -5.45 -12.49
C GLU A 259 -9.56 -4.23 -11.58
N GLN A 260 -8.97 -3.09 -11.97
CA GLN A 260 -9.03 -1.85 -11.20
C GLN A 260 -10.44 -1.24 -11.25
N VAL A 261 -11.05 -1.00 -10.07
CA VAL A 261 -12.43 -0.50 -9.94
C VAL A 261 -12.49 0.96 -9.51
N SER A 262 -11.73 1.32 -8.48
CA SER A 262 -11.70 2.68 -7.95
C SER A 262 -10.38 2.96 -7.24
N PHE A 263 -10.13 4.22 -6.91
CA PHE A 263 -8.96 4.58 -6.11
C PHE A 263 -9.21 5.75 -5.16
N MET A 264 -8.29 5.91 -4.22
CA MET A 264 -8.17 7.11 -3.40
C MET A 264 -6.72 7.58 -3.39
N THR A 265 -6.51 8.87 -3.63
CA THR A 265 -5.19 9.49 -3.43
C THR A 265 -4.99 9.86 -1.97
N LEU A 266 -3.78 9.65 -1.47
CA LEU A 266 -3.36 9.94 -0.09
C LEU A 266 -2.66 11.30 0.03
N LEU A 267 -2.92 12.20 -0.92
CA LEU A 267 -2.37 13.55 -0.97
C LEU A 267 -3.18 14.53 -0.13
N GLY A 268 -2.50 15.55 0.43
CA GLY A 268 -3.15 16.62 1.18
C GLY A 268 -4.20 17.37 0.34
N GLY A 269 -5.33 17.70 0.96
CA GLY A 269 -6.48 18.35 0.33
C GLY A 269 -7.49 17.38 -0.29
N PHE A 270 -7.13 16.12 -0.48
CA PHE A 270 -8.03 15.07 -0.97
C PHE A 270 -8.58 14.24 0.19
N ASN A 271 -9.79 13.68 0.01
CA ASN A 271 -10.44 12.81 0.98
C ASN A 271 -10.45 13.34 2.45
N GLY A 272 -10.41 14.67 2.61
CA GLY A 272 -10.38 15.35 3.91
C GLY A 272 -9.01 15.45 4.58
N LEU A 273 -7.96 14.87 4.00
CA LEU A 273 -6.59 14.89 4.53
C LEU A 273 -6.04 16.31 4.61
N LYS A 274 -5.49 16.69 5.77
CA LYS A 274 -4.82 18.00 5.92
C LYS A 274 -3.48 18.04 5.19
N ASN A 275 -2.73 16.95 5.25
CA ASN A 275 -1.42 16.79 4.62
C ASN A 275 -1.36 15.45 3.88
N THR A 276 -0.43 15.34 2.93
CA THR A 276 -0.10 14.06 2.30
C THR A 276 0.34 13.05 3.37
N ILE A 277 -0.20 11.83 3.31
CA ILE A 277 0.25 10.74 4.19
C ILE A 277 1.71 10.45 3.85
N PRO A 278 2.66 10.60 4.79
CA PRO A 278 4.08 10.62 4.47
C PRO A 278 4.57 9.35 3.76
N ARG A 279 4.19 8.18 4.30
CA ARG A 279 4.58 6.88 3.79
C ARG A 279 3.62 5.82 4.33
N ALA A 280 2.55 5.56 3.59
CA ALA A 280 1.49 4.65 4.01
C ALA A 280 1.93 3.20 3.81
N GLU A 281 2.07 2.45 4.90
CA GLU A 281 2.66 1.11 4.87
C GLU A 281 1.67 0.00 5.21
N GLY A 282 0.62 0.26 6.00
CA GLY A 282 -0.40 -0.74 6.33
C GLY A 282 -1.81 -0.28 6.06
N VAL A 283 -2.69 -1.18 5.61
CA VAL A 283 -4.11 -0.91 5.37
C VAL A 283 -4.98 -2.10 5.76
N THR A 284 -6.14 -1.85 6.34
CA THR A 284 -7.15 -2.89 6.58
C THR A 284 -8.55 -2.29 6.64
N MET A 285 -9.58 -3.14 6.65
CA MET A 285 -10.97 -2.71 6.77
C MET A 285 -11.74 -3.61 7.73
N ASP A 286 -12.66 -3.04 8.51
CA ASP A 286 -13.56 -3.81 9.38
C ASP A 286 -14.83 -4.27 8.64
N GLU A 287 -15.67 -5.05 9.34
CA GLU A 287 -16.95 -5.53 8.80
C GLU A 287 -17.98 -4.42 8.53
N ALA A 288 -17.76 -3.21 9.05
CA ALA A 288 -18.61 -2.05 8.80
C ALA A 288 -18.17 -1.26 7.56
N GLY A 289 -17.00 -1.57 6.99
CA GLY A 289 -16.40 -0.79 5.91
C GLY A 289 -15.60 0.42 6.38
N THR A 290 -15.19 0.45 7.63
CA THR A 290 -14.26 1.47 8.11
C THR A 290 -12.85 1.11 7.66
N LEU A 291 -12.23 1.98 6.88
CA LEU A 291 -10.86 1.82 6.41
C LEU A 291 -9.88 2.35 7.46
N TYR A 292 -8.87 1.56 7.79
CA TYR A 292 -7.79 1.92 8.71
C TYR A 292 -6.46 1.87 8.00
N MET A 293 -5.54 2.76 8.39
CA MET A 293 -4.22 2.85 7.78
C MET A 293 -3.18 3.28 8.80
N VAL A 294 -1.97 2.76 8.64
CA VAL A 294 -0.77 3.24 9.35
C VAL A 294 0.25 3.80 8.38
N SER A 295 1.03 4.75 8.86
CA SER A 295 2.12 5.36 8.11
C SER A 295 3.35 5.54 8.98
N GLU A 296 4.52 5.37 8.39
CA GLU A 296 5.78 5.65 9.09
C GLU A 296 5.88 7.12 9.54
N PRO A 297 6.54 7.39 10.68
CA PRO A 297 7.10 6.36 11.58
C PRO A 297 6.05 5.70 12.48
N ASN A 298 4.95 6.39 12.80
CA ASN A 298 3.96 5.91 13.78
C ASN A 298 2.60 6.62 13.69
N LEU A 299 2.13 6.97 12.51
CA LEU A 299 0.85 7.67 12.33
C LEU A 299 -0.29 6.67 12.07
N PHE A 300 -1.45 6.94 12.65
CA PHE A 300 -2.68 6.19 12.48
C PHE A 300 -3.76 7.05 11.83
N TYR A 301 -4.49 6.43 10.91
CA TYR A 301 -5.59 7.04 10.19
C TYR A 301 -6.82 6.13 10.20
N ARG A 302 -7.98 6.77 10.18
CA ARG A 302 -9.28 6.12 10.02
C ARG A 302 -10.10 6.90 9.01
N PHE A 303 -10.69 6.19 8.05
CA PHE A 303 -11.56 6.76 7.04
C PHE A 303 -12.93 6.08 7.06
N GLU A 304 -13.96 6.86 6.76
CA GLU A 304 -15.35 6.40 6.67
C GLU A 304 -15.97 6.89 5.37
N LYS A 305 -16.76 6.04 4.72
CA LYS A 305 -17.56 6.39 3.55
C LYS A 305 -18.64 7.42 3.94
N GLN A 306 -18.83 8.45 3.10
CA GLN A 306 -19.80 9.54 3.33
C GLN A 306 -21.05 9.43 2.46
#